data_AF-A0AAW0JCD4-F1
#
_entry.id   AF-A0AAW0JCD4-F1
#
_cell.length_a   1.000
_cell.length_b   1.000
_cell.length_c   1.000
_cell.angle_alpha   90.00
_cell.angle_beta   90.00
_cell.angle_gamma   90.00
#
_symmetry.space_group_name_H-M   'P 1'
#
loop_
_entity.id
_entity.type
_entity.pdbx_description
1 polymer ?
#
loop_
_entity_poly.entity_id
_entity_poly.type
_entity_poly.pdbx_seq_one_letter_code
_entity_poly.pdbx_strand_id
1 'polypeptide(L)' 'MSASWALEYGKAELNIQKDILEPGQNVVVVHDFLATEGTMEAAYKVLDPLQAEVVEYVNLKELASLKRPR' A
#
# COMPACT_ATOMS: atom_id res chain seq x y z
N MET A 1 0.17 10.04 9.33
CA MET A 1 1.53 9.60 8.93
C MET A 1 1.56 9.45 7.42
N SER A 2 2.74 9.38 6.83
CA SER A 2 2.87 9.37 5.37
C SER A 2 4.02 8.52 4.85
N ALA A 3 3.90 8.08 3.60
CA ALA A 3 4.96 7.44 2.84
C ALA A 3 5.02 8.06 1.44
N SER A 4 6.22 8.40 0.99
CA SER A 4 6.45 8.96 -0.35
C SER A 4 7.16 7.94 -1.26
N TRP A 5 6.89 8.01 -2.56
CA TRP A 5 7.58 7.23 -3.59
C TRP A 5 7.86 8.09 -4.83
N ALA A 6 8.83 7.65 -5.63
CA ALA A 6 9.19 8.33 -6.87
C ALA A 6 8.17 8.03 -7.96
N LEU A 7 7.85 9.06 -8.75
CA LEU A 7 7.17 8.92 -10.03
C LEU A 7 8.20 9.04 -11.15
N GLU A 8 7.78 8.85 -12.41
CA GLU A 8 8.61 9.19 -13.56
C GLU A 8 9.06 10.66 -13.51
N TYR A 9 8.14 11.54 -13.10
CA TYR A 9 8.40 12.95 -12.89
C TYR A 9 7.91 13.38 -11.50
N GLY A 10 8.86 13.46 -10.56
CA GLY A 10 8.60 13.95 -9.20
C GLY A 10 8.30 12.83 -8.21
N LYS A 11 7.43 13.14 -7.23
CA LYS A 11 7.09 12.23 -6.13
C LYS A 11 5.61 12.31 -5.81
N ALA A 12 5.07 11.18 -5.35
CA ALA A 12 3.75 11.11 -4.73
C ALA A 12 3.90 10.79 -3.24
N GLU A 13 2.85 11.06 -2.47
CA GLU A 13 2.78 10.78 -1.04
C GLU A 13 1.39 10.23 -0.68
N LEU A 14 1.36 9.16 0.11
CA LEU A 14 0.15 8.55 0.66
C LEU A 14 0.10 8.82 2.15
N ASN A 15 -1.06 9.25 2.63
CA ASN A 15 -1.29 9.65 4.01
C ASN A 15 -2.38 8.79 4.66
N ILE A 16 -2.18 8.42 5.93
CA ILE A 16 -3.17 7.74 6.77
C ILE A 16 -3.19 8.36 8.18
N GLN A 17 -4.33 8.32 8.86
CA GLN A 17 -4.43 8.75 10.26
C GLN A 17 -3.60 7.84 11.18
N LYS A 18 -3.00 8.40 12.24
CA LYS A 18 -1.97 7.70 13.03
C LYS A 18 -2.51 6.64 13.99
N ASP A 19 -3.79 6.74 14.31
CA ASP A 19 -4.50 6.06 15.38
C ASP A 19 -5.75 5.34 14.86
N ILE A 20 -5.83 5.17 13.53
CA ILE A 20 -7.00 4.61 12.86
C ILE A 20 -7.10 3.08 12.96
N LEU A 21 -6.01 2.40 13.35
CA LEU A 21 -5.93 0.96 13.50
C LEU A 21 -5.38 0.58 14.88
N GLU A 22 -5.88 -0.53 15.41
CA GLU A 22 -5.31 -1.19 16.58
C GLU A 22 -4.18 -2.16 16.17
N PRO A 23 -3.13 -2.34 16.99
CA PRO A 23 -2.11 -3.36 16.73
C PRO A 23 -2.71 -4.77 16.60
N GLY A 24 -2.30 -5.51 15.57
CA GLY A 24 -2.83 -6.83 15.23
C GLY A 24 -4.19 -6.80 14.53
N GLN A 25 -4.73 -5.63 14.19
CA GLN A 25 -5.98 -5.53 13.45
C GLN A 25 -5.79 -6.06 12.02
N ASN A 26 -6.68 -6.98 11.63
CA ASN A 26 -6.73 -7.53 10.28
C ASN A 26 -7.14 -6.46 9.27
N VAL A 27 -6.31 -6.26 8.25
CA VAL A 27 -6.52 -5.29 7.18
C VAL A 27 -6.48 -6.00 5.83
N VAL A 28 -7.38 -5.60 4.93
CA VAL A 28 -7.31 -5.93 3.50
C VAL A 28 -7.13 -4.64 2.74
N VAL A 29 -6.09 -4.58 1.90
CA VAL A 29 -5.84 -3.43 1.03
C VAL A 29 -6.45 -3.73 -0.33
N VAL A 30 -7.39 -2.89 -0.77
CA VAL A 30 -8.08 -3.07 -2.06
C VAL A 30 -7.72 -1.93 -2.99
N HIS A 31 -7.29 -2.28 -4.20
CA HIS A 31 -6.95 -1.34 -5.26
C HIS A 31 -7.65 -1.78 -6.56
N ASP A 32 -8.10 -0.83 -7.36
CA ASP A 32 -8.85 -1.11 -8.59
C ASP A 32 -7.92 -1.59 -9.72
N PHE A 33 -6.79 -0.90 -9.94
CA PHE A 33 -5.89 -1.21 -11.04
C PHE A 33 -4.41 -1.04 -10.70
N LEU A 34 -3.67 -2.15 -10.68
CA LEU A 34 -2.22 -2.13 -10.45
C LEU A 34 -1.44 -1.97 -11.77
N ALA A 35 -0.82 -0.81 -11.95
CA ALA A 35 0.02 -0.49 -13.11
C ALA A 35 1.51 -0.48 -12.78
N THR A 36 1.88 0.08 -11.63
CA THR A 36 3.22 0.05 -11.05
C THR A 36 3.10 -0.28 -9.56
N GLU A 37 4.21 -0.62 -8.92
CA GLU A 37 4.19 -1.06 -7.51
C GLU A 37 4.14 0.09 -6.50
N GLY A 38 4.34 1.35 -6.92
CA GLY A 38 4.59 2.48 -6.02
C GLY A 38 3.49 2.77 -5.00
N THR A 39 2.21 2.75 -5.41
CA THR A 39 1.09 2.99 -4.48
C THR A 39 0.98 1.87 -3.43
N MET A 40 1.21 0.62 -3.85
CA MET A 40 1.17 -0.53 -2.96
C MET A 40 2.34 -0.49 -1.97
N GLU A 41 3.56 -0.19 -2.45
CA GLU A 41 4.75 0.00 -1.61
C GLU A 41 4.50 1.08 -0.54
N ALA A 42 3.87 2.19 -0.89
CA ALA A 42 3.50 3.22 0.06
C ALA A 42 2.46 2.75 1.07
N ALA A 43 1.49 1.93 0.66
CA ALA A 43 0.52 1.33 1.57
C ALA A 43 1.20 0.41 2.60
N TYR A 44 2.15 -0.45 2.19
CA TYR A 44 2.96 -1.25 3.13
C TYR A 44 3.67 -0.35 4.15
N LYS A 45 4.35 0.70 3.68
CA LYS A 45 5.15 1.59 4.53
C LYS A 45 4.33 2.35 5.57
N VAL A 46 3.06 2.67 5.29
CA VAL A 46 2.20 3.32 6.28
C VAL A 46 1.50 2.33 7.22
N LEU A 47 1.29 1.07 6.80
CA LEU A 47 0.63 0.06 7.62
C LEU A 47 1.60 -0.68 8.57
N ASP A 48 2.85 -0.90 8.14
CA ASP A 48 3.89 -1.55 8.95
C ASP A 48 4.09 -0.93 10.35
N PRO A 49 4.29 0.40 10.50
CA PRO A 49 4.43 1.01 11.83
C PRO A 49 3.13 1.03 12.65
N LEU A 50 1.97 0.81 12.02
CA LEU A 50 0.69 0.67 12.71
C LEU A 50 0.50 -0.74 13.30
N GLN A 51 1.43 -1.67 13.05
CA GLN A 51 1.36 -3.08 13.47
C GLN A 51 0.07 -3.77 13.00
N ALA A 52 -0.46 -3.35 11.86
CA ALA A 52 -1.63 -3.99 11.25
C ALA A 52 -1.24 -5.34 10.64
N GLU A 53 -2.10 -6.35 10.79
CA GLU A 53 -1.93 -7.63 10.11
C GLU A 53 -2.59 -7.52 8.73
N VAL A 54 -1.79 -7.27 7.69
CA VAL A 54 -2.34 -7.21 6.34
C VAL A 54 -2.56 -8.62 5.81
N VAL A 55 -3.82 -9.03 5.77
CA VAL A 55 -4.23 -10.39 5.42
C VAL A 55 -4.15 -10.63 3.92
N GLU A 56 -4.47 -9.61 3.11
CA GLU A 56 -4.53 -9.73 1.66
C GLU A 56 -4.37 -8.37 0.97
N TYR A 57 -3.80 -8.41 -0.23
CA TYR A 57 -3.71 -7.29 -1.16
C TYR A 57 -4.51 -7.61 -2.43
N VAL A 58 -5.67 -6.98 -2.58
CA VAL A 58 -6.61 -7.26 -3.68
C VAL A 58 -6.47 -6.20 -4.75
N ASN A 59 -6.10 -6.61 -5.96
CA ASN A 59 -6.17 -5.79 -7.17
C ASN A 59 -7.25 -6.34 -8.09
N LEU A 60 -8.22 -5.51 -8.52
CA LEU A 60 -9.26 -5.98 -9.45
C LEU A 60 -8.69 -6.26 -10.85
N LYS A 61 -7.66 -5.50 -11.24
CA LYS A 61 -6.91 -5.70 -12.48
C LYS A 61 -5.44 -5.36 -12.27
N GLU A 62 -4.55 -6.08 -12.94
CA GLU A 62 -3.11 -5.83 -12.88
C GLU A 62 -2.46 -5.99 -14.27
N LEU A 63 -1.36 -5.27 -14.51
CA LEU A 63 -0.53 -5.53 -15.69
C LEU A 63 0.21 -6.86 -15.53
N ALA A 64 0.09 -7.74 -16.52
CA ALA A 64 0.63 -9.10 -16.47
C ALA A 64 2.16 -9.19 -16.28
N SER A 65 2.89 -8.11 -16.58
CA SER A 65 4.34 -8.02 -16.43
C SER A 65 4.80 -7.73 -14.99
N LEU A 66 3.88 -7.45 -14.06
CA LEU A 66 4.21 -7.12 -12.67
C LEU A 66 4.52 -8.37 -11.85
N LYS A 67 5.53 -8.26 -10.97
CA LYS A 67 5.79 -9.28 -9.97
C LYS A 67 5.02 -8.89 -8.71
N ARG A 68 4.31 -9.83 -8.11
CA ARG A 68 3.70 -9.54 -6.81
C ARG A 68 4.81 -9.38 -5.76
N PRO A 69 4.83 -8.31 -4.97
CA PRO A 69 5.66 -8.28 -3.78
C PRO A 69 5.23 -9.44 -2.88
N ARG A 70 6.23 -10.18 -2.38
CA ARG A 70 6.04 -11.22 -1.37
C ARG A 70 6.17 -10.61 0.01
#